data_AF-A0A7X7KCF5-F1
#
_entry.id   AF-A0A7X7KCF5-F1
#
_cell.length_a   1.000
_cell.length_b   1.000
_cell.length_c   1.000
_cell.angle_alpha   90.00
_cell.angle_beta   90.00
_cell.angle_gamma   90.00
#
_symmetry.space_group_name_H-M   'P 1'
#
loop_
_entity.id
_entity.type
_entity.pdbx_description
1 polymer ?
#
loop_
_entity_poly.entity_id
_entity_poly.type
_entity_poly.pdbx_seq_one_letter_code
_entity_poly.pdbx_strand_id
1 'polypeptide(L)'
;DAQSNRPTDRDFAALSQKHELPVKHSHRIKWDLVFQSRSGPPKQPWLEPDIRDHIRMLHGEGDVGPLVVVPVGFLAENMEVVYDLDVEVRELCDELGIKMVRAPVVGNQPRFVRMIRELIVERVDPSAPRLALGSFGPWPDRCPVDCCM
;
A
#
# COMPACT_ATOMS: atom_id res chain seq x y z
N ASP A 1 -4.27 -23.49 4.95
CA ASP A 1 -4.67 -22.15 4.49
C ASP A 1 -3.45 -21.39 3.97
N ALA A 2 -3.11 -21.62 2.71
CA ALA A 2 -1.80 -21.31 2.13
C ALA A 2 -1.68 -19.90 1.53
N GLN A 3 -2.75 -19.10 1.57
CA GLN A 3 -2.75 -17.75 0.97
C GLN A 3 -2.38 -16.65 1.96
N SER A 4 -2.58 -16.82 3.28
CA SER A 4 -2.22 -15.77 4.26
C SER A 4 -0.75 -15.81 4.71
N ASN A 5 0.08 -16.65 4.08
CA ASN A 5 1.49 -16.85 4.48
C ASN A 5 2.48 -16.46 3.38
N ARG A 6 2.03 -15.86 2.27
CA ARG A 6 2.94 -15.35 1.25
C ARG A 6 3.70 -14.13 1.82
N PRO A 7 5.01 -14.01 1.55
CA PRO A 7 5.83 -12.90 2.06
C PRO A 7 5.21 -11.53 1.78
N THR A 8 4.66 -11.33 0.58
CA THR A 8 3.99 -10.08 0.17
C THR A 8 2.80 -9.70 1.04
N ASP A 9 1.98 -10.68 1.42
CA ASP A 9 0.76 -10.45 2.20
C ASP A 9 1.13 -10.12 3.65
N ARG A 10 2.22 -10.70 4.17
CA ARG A 10 2.84 -10.33 5.45
C ARG A 10 3.50 -8.96 5.41
N ASP A 11 4.14 -8.57 4.33
CA ASP A 11 4.82 -7.28 4.19
C ASP A 11 3.82 -6.11 4.12
N PHE A 12 2.70 -6.29 3.41
CA PHE A 12 1.59 -5.30 3.44
C PHE A 12 0.84 -5.32 4.79
N ALA A 13 0.64 -6.48 5.41
CA ALA A 13 0.11 -6.56 6.77
C ALA A 13 1.08 -5.97 7.81
N ALA A 14 2.39 -5.99 7.56
CA ALA A 14 3.43 -5.35 8.37
C ALA A 14 3.42 -3.82 8.20
N LEU A 15 3.08 -3.30 7.01
CA LEU A 15 2.73 -1.89 6.83
C LEU A 15 1.44 -1.53 7.60
N SER A 16 0.52 -2.49 7.75
CA SER A 16 -0.72 -2.34 8.54
C SER A 16 -0.50 -2.44 10.06
N GLN A 17 0.47 -3.25 10.52
CA GLN A 17 0.74 -3.49 11.93
C GLN A 17 1.49 -2.31 12.57
N LYS A 18 0.70 -1.50 13.28
CA LYS A 18 1.02 -0.37 14.17
C LYS A 18 1.37 0.94 13.46
N HIS A 19 0.31 1.76 13.40
CA HIS A 19 0.31 3.22 13.61
C HIS A 19 1.69 3.87 13.67
N GLU A 20 2.12 4.43 12.54
CA GLU A 20 2.69 5.78 12.37
C GLU A 20 3.57 5.78 11.11
N LEU A 21 2.97 6.10 9.96
CA LEU A 21 3.76 6.73 8.90
C LEU A 21 4.37 8.00 9.51
N PRO A 22 5.68 8.27 9.32
CA PRO A 22 6.35 9.41 9.95
C PRO A 22 5.95 10.72 9.26
N VAL A 23 4.71 11.17 9.50
CA VAL A 23 4.23 12.48 9.07
C VAL A 23 4.53 13.44 10.23
N LYS A 24 5.50 14.34 10.05
CA LYS A 24 5.96 15.32 11.04
C LYS A 24 4.94 16.44 11.35
N HIS A 25 3.64 16.25 11.14
CA HIS A 25 2.61 17.26 11.40
C HIS A 25 1.53 16.75 12.35
N SER A 26 1.21 17.61 13.32
CA SER A 26 0.61 17.37 14.63
C SER A 26 -0.88 17.00 14.66
N HIS A 27 -1.40 16.33 13.64
CA HIS A 27 -2.77 15.80 13.65
C HIS A 27 -2.72 14.33 13.21
N ARG A 28 -3.20 13.42 14.07
CA ARG A 28 -3.29 11.99 13.76
C ARG A 28 -4.34 11.79 12.66
N ILE A 29 -3.89 11.58 11.42
CA ILE A 29 -4.75 11.23 10.29
C ILE A 29 -5.16 9.76 10.47
N LYS A 30 -6.48 9.49 10.50
CA LYS A 30 -7.00 8.11 10.45
C LYS A 30 -6.72 7.51 9.06
N TRP A 31 -6.31 6.25 9.02
CA TRP A 31 -6.07 5.53 7.76
C TRP A 31 -6.41 4.05 7.95
N ASP A 32 -6.84 3.42 6.86
CA ASP A 32 -7.10 1.99 6.76
C ASP A 32 -6.34 1.41 5.56
N LEU A 33 -5.90 0.15 5.66
CA LEU A 33 -5.38 -0.59 4.51
C LEU A 33 -6.53 -1.33 3.83
N VAL A 34 -6.69 -1.09 2.54
CA VAL A 34 -7.74 -1.66 1.69
C VAL A 34 -7.11 -2.20 0.41
N PHE A 35 -7.82 -3.07 -0.31
CA PHE A 35 -7.37 -3.73 -1.52
C PHE A 35 -8.22 -3.32 -2.72
N GLN A 36 -7.67 -3.47 -3.93
CA GLN A 36 -8.34 -3.16 -5.19
C GLN A 36 -8.08 -4.25 -6.22
N SER A 37 -8.68 -4.14 -7.40
CA SER A 37 -8.38 -4.99 -8.56
C SER A 37 -8.68 -6.48 -8.34
N ARG A 38 -9.69 -6.79 -7.51
CA ARG A 38 -10.18 -8.17 -7.35
C ARG A 38 -10.62 -8.71 -8.72
N SER A 39 -9.98 -9.79 -9.17
CA SER A 39 -10.30 -10.45 -10.44
C SER A 39 -10.78 -11.90 -10.24
N GLY A 40 -11.47 -12.45 -11.23
CA GLY A 40 -11.97 -13.82 -11.18
C GLY A 40 -13.29 -14.00 -10.41
N PRO A 41 -13.73 -15.26 -10.19
CA PRO A 41 -15.07 -15.55 -9.69
C PRO A 41 -15.29 -15.07 -8.25
N PRO A 42 -16.51 -14.61 -7.88
CA PRO A 42 -16.81 -14.17 -6.51
C PRO A 42 -16.59 -15.21 -5.41
N LYS A 43 -16.52 -16.50 -5.77
CA LYS A 43 -16.30 -17.61 -4.83
C LYS A 43 -14.82 -17.84 -4.51
N GLN A 44 -13.90 -17.25 -5.28
CA GLN A 44 -12.48 -17.34 -4.99
C GLN A 44 -12.15 -16.34 -3.87
N PRO A 45 -11.47 -16.77 -2.79
CA PRO A 45 -11.01 -15.87 -1.74
C PRO A 45 -9.97 -14.87 -2.27
N TRP A 46 -10.09 -13.61 -1.85
CA TRP A 46 -9.17 -12.52 -2.15
C TRP A 46 -8.79 -11.78 -0.86
N LEU A 47 -7.82 -10.86 -0.96
CA LEU A 47 -7.51 -9.93 0.11
C LEU A 47 -8.66 -8.94 0.27
N GLU A 48 -8.98 -8.63 1.52
CA GLU A 48 -10.14 -7.82 1.91
C GLU A 48 -9.71 -6.81 3.00
N PRO A 49 -10.38 -5.66 3.14
CA PRO A 49 -11.58 -5.26 2.37
C PRO A 49 -11.25 -4.67 0.98
N ASP A 50 -12.13 -4.90 0.01
CA ASP A 50 -12.17 -4.10 -1.23
C ASP A 50 -12.41 -2.62 -0.91
N ILE A 51 -11.71 -1.73 -1.63
CA ILE A 51 -11.77 -0.28 -1.41
C ILE A 51 -13.18 0.29 -1.59
N ARG A 52 -13.97 -0.19 -2.56
CA ARG A 52 -15.33 0.31 -2.79
C ARG A 52 -16.26 -0.13 -1.69
N ASP A 53 -16.15 -1.38 -1.27
CA ASP A 53 -16.95 -1.92 -0.17
C ASP A 53 -16.63 -1.21 1.15
N HIS A 54 -15.35 -0.94 1.42
CA HIS A 54 -14.91 -0.16 2.59
C HIS A 54 -15.46 1.27 2.57
N ILE A 55 -15.42 1.95 1.43
CA ILE A 55 -15.99 3.31 1.28
C ILE A 55 -17.50 3.30 1.53
N ARG A 56 -18.23 2.31 1.01
CA ARG A 56 -19.69 2.18 1.24
C ARG A 56 -20.00 1.94 2.71
N MET A 57 -19.21 1.12 3.39
CA MET A 57 -19.34 0.86 4.83
C MET A 57 -19.14 2.15 5.63
N LEU A 58 -18.02 2.86 5.43
CA LEU A 58 -17.72 4.12 6.14
C LEU A 58 -18.81 5.18 5.90
N HIS A 59 -19.33 5.28 4.67
CA HIS A 59 -20.43 6.17 4.35
C HIS A 59 -21.72 5.80 5.10
N GLY A 60 -22.06 4.51 5.17
CA GLY A 60 -23.23 4.02 5.89
C GLY A 60 -23.15 4.22 7.40
N GLU A 61 -21.94 4.22 7.97
CA GLU A 61 -21.69 4.53 9.39
C GLU A 61 -21.73 6.03 9.69
N GLY A 62 -21.72 6.89 8.66
CA GLY A 62 -21.67 8.35 8.81
C GLY A 62 -20.29 8.90 9.21
N ASP A 63 -19.24 8.08 9.18
CA ASP A 63 -17.85 8.45 9.52
C ASP A 63 -16.97 8.57 8.26
N VAL A 64 -17.46 9.24 7.21
CA VAL A 64 -16.67 9.46 5.99
C VAL A 64 -16.48 10.96 5.71
N GLY A 65 -15.24 11.42 5.94
CA GLY A 65 -14.77 12.72 5.52
C GLY A 65 -14.16 12.69 4.10
N PRO A 66 -13.48 13.76 3.68
CA PRO A 66 -12.69 13.75 2.46
C PRO A 66 -11.61 12.65 2.49
N LEU A 67 -11.46 11.92 1.39
CA LEU A 67 -10.55 10.80 1.27
C LEU A 67 -9.27 11.17 0.50
N VAL A 68 -8.14 10.62 0.95
CA VAL A 68 -6.88 10.61 0.22
C VAL A 68 -6.52 9.16 -0.03
N VAL A 69 -6.56 8.73 -1.29
CA VAL A 69 -6.19 7.36 -1.69
C VAL A 69 -4.73 7.32 -2.11
N VAL A 70 -3.95 6.42 -1.51
CA VAL A 70 -2.50 6.29 -1.74
C VAL A 70 -2.20 4.90 -2.30
N PRO A 71 -1.88 4.76 -3.61
CA PRO A 71 -1.63 3.47 -4.25
C PRO A 71 -0.23 2.93 -3.93
N VAL A 72 0.01 2.52 -2.68
CA VAL A 72 1.35 2.09 -2.20
C VAL A 72 1.85 0.78 -2.83
N GLY A 73 0.96 0.00 -3.45
CA GLY A 73 1.31 -1.27 -4.11
C GLY A 73 1.98 -1.12 -5.47
N PHE A 74 2.03 0.09 -6.04
CA PHE A 74 2.55 0.33 -7.39
C PHE A 74 3.59 1.46 -7.42
N LEU A 75 4.60 1.27 -8.27
CA LEU A 75 5.66 2.26 -8.47
C LEU A 75 5.40 3.19 -9.67
N ALA A 76 4.61 2.74 -10.63
CA ALA A 76 4.31 3.42 -11.88
C ALA A 76 2.81 3.42 -12.15
N GLU A 77 2.34 4.46 -12.84
CA GLU A 77 0.95 4.56 -13.27
C GLU A 77 0.72 3.47 -14.33
N ASN A 78 -0.39 2.76 -14.20
CA ASN A 78 -0.80 1.74 -15.15
C ASN A 78 -2.33 1.72 -15.25
N MET A 79 -2.84 0.96 -16.22
CA MET A 79 -4.29 0.93 -16.49
C MET A 79 -5.10 0.46 -15.27
N GLU A 80 -4.63 -0.53 -14.51
CA GLU A 80 -5.35 -1.04 -13.33
C GLU A 80 -5.40 0.01 -12.22
N VAL A 81 -4.31 0.77 -12.00
CA VAL A 81 -4.31 1.85 -11.00
C VAL A 81 -5.22 3.00 -11.41
N VAL A 82 -5.09 3.47 -12.65
CA VAL A 82 -5.83 4.65 -13.14
C VAL A 82 -7.30 4.32 -13.28
N TYR A 83 -7.66 3.17 -13.85
CA TYR A 83 -9.05 2.80 -14.05
C TYR A 83 -9.74 2.53 -12.70
N ASP A 84 -9.19 1.67 -11.86
CA ASP A 84 -9.85 1.31 -10.60
C ASP A 84 -10.00 2.52 -9.68
N LEU A 85 -9.00 3.40 -9.60
CA LEU A 85 -9.01 4.50 -8.63
C LEU A 85 -9.56 5.82 -9.18
N ASP A 86 -9.19 6.20 -10.40
CA ASP A 86 -9.60 7.49 -10.98
C ASP A 86 -10.90 7.41 -11.77
N VAL A 87 -11.37 6.21 -12.09
CA VAL A 87 -12.69 5.97 -12.70
C VAL A 87 -13.62 5.31 -11.68
N GLU A 88 -13.41 4.05 -11.30
CA GLU A 88 -14.43 3.32 -10.54
C GLU A 88 -14.62 3.85 -9.11
N VAL A 89 -13.53 4.08 -8.36
CA VAL A 89 -13.59 4.64 -7.00
C VAL A 89 -14.01 6.11 -7.04
N ARG A 90 -13.56 6.86 -8.06
CA ARG A 90 -13.99 8.25 -8.29
C ARG A 90 -15.49 8.36 -8.46
N GLU A 91 -16.06 7.56 -9.37
CA GLU A 91 -17.48 7.52 -9.66
C GLU A 91 -18.29 7.19 -8.40
N LEU A 92 -17.86 6.19 -7.63
CA LEU A 92 -18.47 5.85 -6.34
C LEU A 92 -18.44 7.04 -5.36
N CYS A 93 -17.29 7.70 -5.21
CA CYS A 93 -17.18 8.85 -4.33
C CYS A 93 -18.10 9.99 -4.76
N ASP A 94 -18.20 10.24 -6.07
CA ASP A 94 -19.08 11.28 -6.62
C ASP A 94 -20.57 10.95 -6.38
N GLU A 95 -20.98 9.69 -6.55
CA GLU A 95 -22.34 9.20 -6.23
C GLU A 95 -22.69 9.41 -4.75
N LEU A 96 -21.74 9.20 -3.84
CA LEU A 96 -21.92 9.34 -2.40
C LEU A 96 -21.69 10.77 -1.88
N GLY A 97 -21.32 11.72 -2.76
CA GLY A 97 -20.99 13.09 -2.37
C GLY A 97 -19.69 13.23 -1.55
N ILE A 98 -18.79 12.25 -1.65
CA ILE A 98 -17.52 12.19 -0.93
C ILE A 98 -16.43 12.84 -1.78
N LYS A 99 -15.74 13.85 -1.23
CA LYS A 99 -14.54 14.40 -1.89
C LYS A 99 -13.40 13.38 -1.77
N MET A 100 -12.79 13.01 -2.88
CA MET A 100 -11.62 12.14 -2.87
C MET A 100 -10.51 12.72 -3.75
N VAL A 101 -9.26 12.55 -3.34
CA VAL A 101 -8.07 12.80 -4.16
C VAL A 101 -7.18 11.57 -4.14
N ARG A 102 -6.51 11.30 -5.25
CA ARG A 102 -5.51 10.23 -5.33
C ARG A 102 -4.11 10.83 -5.29
N ALA A 103 -3.23 10.27 -4.46
CA ALA A 103 -1.81 10.56 -4.55
C ALA A 103 -1.23 9.89 -5.81
N PRO A 104 -0.40 10.58 -6.61
CA PRO A 104 0.29 9.92 -7.71
C PRO A 104 1.23 8.84 -7.17
N VAL A 105 1.47 7.80 -7.97
CA VAL A 105 2.54 6.85 -7.68
C VAL A 105 3.92 7.55 -7.66
N VAL A 106 4.93 6.86 -7.14
CA VAL A 106 6.27 7.46 -6.97
C VAL A 106 6.94 7.80 -8.30
N GLY A 107 6.71 7.03 -9.37
CA GLY A 107 7.26 7.26 -10.69
C GLY A 107 8.80 7.40 -10.69
N ASN A 108 9.29 8.45 -11.33
CA ASN A 108 10.73 8.74 -11.49
C ASN A 108 11.27 9.76 -10.48
N GLN A 109 10.60 9.93 -9.33
CA GLN A 109 11.01 10.91 -8.32
C GLN A 109 12.50 10.74 -7.95
N PRO A 110 13.33 11.81 -8.02
CA PRO A 110 14.77 11.68 -7.81
C PRO A 110 15.17 11.07 -6.47
N ARG A 111 14.37 11.28 -5.42
CA ARG A 111 14.56 10.66 -4.11
C ARG A 111 14.38 9.14 -4.16
N PHE A 112 13.39 8.66 -4.90
CA PHE A 112 13.14 7.23 -5.07
C PHE A 112 14.24 6.56 -5.89
N VAL A 113 14.67 7.18 -6.99
CA VAL A 113 15.80 6.66 -7.79
C VAL A 113 17.08 6.58 -6.96
N ARG A 114 17.35 7.59 -6.12
CA ARG A 114 18.48 7.54 -5.17
C ARG A 114 18.35 6.40 -4.17
N MET A 115 17.16 6.18 -3.62
CA MET A 115 16.89 5.07 -2.70
C MET A 115 17.15 3.71 -3.38
N ILE A 116 16.73 3.51 -4.62
CA ILE A 116 17.04 2.28 -5.39
C ILE A 116 18.55 2.10 -5.56
N ARG A 117 19.29 3.17 -5.90
CA ARG A 117 20.76 3.14 -5.94
C ARG A 117 21.35 2.74 -4.58
N GLU A 118 20.85 3.32 -3.49
CA GLU A 118 21.32 3.02 -2.13
C GLU A 118 21.09 1.55 -1.76
N LEU A 119 19.95 0.96 -2.12
CA LEU A 119 19.69 -0.48 -1.95
C LEU A 119 20.67 -1.36 -2.74
N ILE A 120 21.06 -0.93 -3.96
CA ILE A 120 22.10 -1.64 -4.73
C ILE A 120 23.47 -1.52 -4.06
N VAL A 121 23.82 -0.32 -3.57
CA VAL A 121 25.08 -0.08 -2.85
C VAL A 121 25.17 -0.94 -1.59
N GLU A 122 24.09 -0.99 -0.79
CA GLU A 122 23.97 -1.87 0.37
C GLU A 122 24.28 -3.33 0.04
N ARG A 123 23.88 -3.79 -1.15
CA ARG A 123 24.08 -5.19 -1.58
C ARG A 123 25.48 -5.51 -2.08
N VAL A 124 26.22 -4.52 -2.60
CA VAL A 124 27.55 -4.73 -3.20
C VAL A 124 28.69 -4.36 -2.27
N ASP A 125 28.45 -3.48 -1.30
CA ASP A 125 29.44 -3.02 -0.33
C ASP A 125 28.99 -3.39 1.09
N PRO A 126 29.59 -4.43 1.70
CA PRO A 126 29.28 -4.83 3.07
C PRO A 126 29.53 -3.75 4.13
N SER A 127 30.30 -2.70 3.81
CA SER A 127 30.57 -1.58 4.71
C SER A 127 29.52 -0.46 4.60
N ALA A 128 28.64 -0.51 3.59
CA ALA A 128 27.59 0.48 3.40
C ALA A 128 26.54 0.39 4.53
N PRO A 129 25.97 1.54 4.95
CA PRO A 129 24.92 1.55 5.96
C PRO A 129 23.65 0.90 5.42
N ARG A 130 23.01 0.07 6.26
CA ARG A 130 21.72 -0.57 5.97
C ARG A 130 20.60 0.25 6.54
N LEU A 131 19.97 1.05 5.69
CA LEU A 131 18.92 1.97 6.12
C LEU A 131 17.58 1.23 6.16
N ALA A 132 16.87 1.38 7.26
CA ALA A 132 15.53 0.85 7.43
C ALA A 132 14.64 1.84 8.15
N LEU A 133 13.34 1.77 7.84
CA LEU A 133 12.30 2.49 8.56
C LEU A 133 11.41 1.48 9.27
N GLY A 134 10.91 1.84 10.46
CA GLY A 134 10.07 0.97 11.27
C GLY A 134 10.85 -0.08 12.07
N SER A 135 10.12 -1.02 12.68
CA SER A 135 10.67 -2.01 13.62
C SER A 135 11.24 -3.27 12.97
N PHE A 136 11.01 -3.48 11.68
CA PHE A 136 11.44 -4.69 10.97
C PHE A 136 12.94 -4.70 10.64
N GLY A 137 13.61 -3.55 10.69
CA GLY A 137 15.02 -3.44 10.32
C GLY A 137 15.26 -3.65 8.82
N PRO A 138 16.52 -3.71 8.37
CA PRO A 138 16.85 -3.90 6.97
C PRO A 138 16.57 -5.34 6.52
N TRP A 139 16.17 -5.51 5.26
CA TRP A 139 15.87 -6.82 4.69
C TRP A 139 17.13 -7.70 4.61
N PRO A 140 17.05 -9.02 4.86
CA PRO A 140 18.22 -9.89 4.80
C PRO A 140 18.75 -10.08 3.36
N ASP A 141 20.07 -10.01 3.17
CA ASP A 141 20.71 -10.27 1.87
C ASP A 141 20.85 -11.76 1.52
N ARG A 142 20.72 -12.61 2.53
CA ARG A 142 20.80 -14.07 2.41
C ARG A 142 19.44 -14.63 2.78
N CYS A 143 18.83 -15.28 1.80
CA CYS A 143 17.60 -16.03 1.94
C CYS A 143 17.82 -17.17 2.97
N PRO A 144 17.10 -17.17 4.12
CA PRO A 144 17.04 -18.33 5.01
C PRO A 144 16.54 -19.59 4.29
N VAL A 145 16.86 -20.77 4.82
CA VAL A 145 16.58 -22.09 4.20
C VAL A 145 15.07 -22.34 3.96
N ASP A 146 14.20 -21.52 4.56
CA ASP A 146 12.75 -21.63 4.59
C ASP A 146 12.01 -20.36 4.09
N CYS A 147 12.71 -19.37 3.53
CA CYS A 147 12.11 -18.07 3.20
C CYS A 147 11.18 -18.06 1.96
N CYS A 148 11.26 -19.09 1.10
CA CYS A 148 10.47 -19.19 -0.13
C CYS A 148 9.38 -20.27 -0.10
N MET A 149 9.12 -20.89 1.05
CA MET A 149 8.13 -21.97 1.22
C MET A 149 6.84 -21.49 1.90
#